data_AF-A0A8H3L112-F1
#
_entry.id   AF-A0A8H3L112-F1
#
_cell.length_a   1.000
_cell.length_b   1.000
_cell.length_c   1.000
_cell.angle_alpha   90.00
_cell.angle_beta   90.00
_cell.angle_gamma   90.00
#
_symmetry.space_group_name_H-M   'P 1'
#
loop_
_entity.id
_entity.type
_entity.pdbx_description
1 polymer ?
#
loop_
_entity_poly.entity_id
_entity_poly.type
_entity_poly.pdbx_seq_one_letter_code
_entity_poly.pdbx_strand_id
1 'polypeptide(L)'
;MSCRKWSERKNGTEALFDIYDGRVWKSFTDDDGALFFTKEFADTHIGLMLNMDWFQPFVNSQYSVGVIYAVFCNLPRNERFKPHNILTLAVMPGPKEPSQHEINNYLYPIVNQLNRLWNGYFIKTNEHNNGRFVRGAIIGCSSDVPASQKLCGFISAHLDDWFVERDINEIREKASEWKQCATEEARRAHISEHHVRWSEIYRLLYFNPV
;
A
#
# COMPACT_ATOMS: atom_id res chain seq x y z
N MET A 1 12.66 5.35 -20.57
CA MET A 1 12.00 6.11 -19.46
C MET A 1 12.60 5.56 -18.18
N SER A 2 13.27 6.37 -17.36
CA SER A 2 14.21 5.83 -16.37
C SER A 2 13.71 6.02 -14.93
N CYS A 3 13.59 4.90 -14.21
CA CYS A 3 13.37 4.85 -12.76
C CYS A 3 14.53 5.43 -11.96
N ARG A 4 15.61 5.89 -12.60
CA ARG A 4 16.76 6.54 -11.95
C ARG A 4 16.56 8.04 -11.73
N LYS A 5 15.65 8.67 -12.48
CA LYS A 5 15.48 10.13 -12.53
C LYS A 5 15.22 10.75 -11.16
N TRP A 6 14.58 10.02 -10.25
CA TRP A 6 14.31 10.50 -8.90
C TRP A 6 15.60 10.69 -8.09
N SER A 7 16.57 9.79 -8.25
CA SER A 7 17.80 9.75 -7.45
C SER A 7 18.78 10.89 -7.76
N GLU A 8 18.65 11.49 -8.95
CA GLU A 8 19.46 12.60 -9.44
C GLU A 8 18.81 13.97 -9.17
N ARG A 9 17.55 13.97 -8.71
CA ARG A 9 16.80 15.19 -8.42
C ARG A 9 17.45 15.94 -7.26
N LYS A 10 17.78 17.20 -7.50
CA LYS A 10 18.19 18.15 -6.45
C LYS A 10 16.99 19.03 -6.10
N ASN A 11 16.65 19.09 -4.82
CA ASN A 11 15.72 20.08 -4.30
C ASN A 11 16.52 21.04 -3.42
N GLY A 12 16.66 22.29 -3.87
CA GLY A 12 17.44 23.32 -3.17
C GLY A 12 16.60 24.13 -2.18
N THR A 13 15.34 23.77 -1.96
CA THR A 13 14.42 24.48 -1.06
C THR A 13 13.85 23.53 -0.01
N GLU A 14 13.21 24.11 1.01
CA GLU A 14 12.47 23.35 2.03
C GLU A 14 11.08 22.88 1.55
N ALA A 15 10.63 23.33 0.38
CA ALA A 15 9.31 22.99 -0.15
C ALA A 15 9.30 21.59 -0.78
N LEU A 16 8.20 20.86 -0.58
CA LEU A 16 7.98 19.54 -1.19
C LEU A 16 7.31 19.72 -2.56
N PHE A 17 8.00 19.34 -3.64
CA PHE A 17 7.46 19.46 -5.01
C PHE A 17 7.07 18.12 -5.62
N ASP A 18 7.62 17.03 -5.10
CA ASP A 18 7.32 15.67 -5.50
C ASP A 18 7.40 14.72 -4.28
N ILE A 19 6.83 13.52 -4.40
CA ILE A 19 6.89 12.50 -3.34
C ILE A 19 8.33 12.13 -2.96
N TYR A 20 9.29 12.27 -3.90
CA TYR A 20 10.72 12.06 -3.64
C TYR A 20 11.30 12.97 -2.57
N ASP A 21 10.70 14.15 -2.38
CA ASP A 21 11.14 15.11 -1.38
C ASP A 21 10.66 14.70 0.03
N GLY A 22 9.69 13.78 0.11
CA GLY A 22 9.07 13.30 1.33
C GLY A 22 9.99 12.44 2.20
N ARG A 23 9.62 12.32 3.48
CA ARG A 23 10.41 11.60 4.50
C ARG A 23 10.70 10.15 4.12
N VAL A 24 9.72 9.44 3.57
CA VAL A 24 9.85 8.02 3.21
C VAL A 24 11.02 7.76 2.25
N TRP A 25 11.25 8.63 1.26
CA TRP A 25 12.37 8.47 0.34
C TRP A 25 13.75 8.73 0.96
N LYS A 26 13.79 9.30 2.17
CA LYS A 26 15.02 9.70 2.87
C LYS A 26 15.35 8.82 4.07
N SER A 27 14.34 8.24 4.72
CA SER A 27 14.51 7.53 5.99
C SER A 27 13.93 6.12 6.00
N PHE A 28 13.36 5.64 4.90
CA PHE A 28 12.82 4.28 4.84
C PHE A 28 13.96 3.26 4.79
N THR A 29 14.02 2.41 5.81
CA THR A 29 15.05 1.41 6.00
C THR A 29 14.53 0.00 5.76
N ASP A 30 15.43 -0.93 5.48
CA ASP A 30 15.12 -2.35 5.53
C ASP A 30 15.33 -2.97 6.92
N ASP A 31 15.19 -4.30 6.98
CA ASP A 31 15.24 -5.08 8.22
C ASP A 31 16.62 -5.00 8.92
N ASP A 32 17.68 -4.66 8.18
CA ASP A 32 19.04 -4.47 8.69
C ASP A 32 19.32 -3.00 9.09
N GLY A 33 18.33 -2.11 8.94
CA GLY A 33 18.47 -0.68 9.19
C GLY A 33 19.18 0.10 8.07
N ALA A 34 19.45 -0.53 6.92
CA ALA A 34 20.03 0.14 5.77
C ALA A 34 18.98 0.93 4.99
N LEU A 35 19.35 2.09 4.44
CA LEU A 35 18.43 2.88 3.62
C LEU A 35 18.01 2.09 2.37
N PHE A 36 16.70 1.94 2.19
CA PHE A 36 16.17 1.21 1.05
C PHE A 36 16.26 2.04 -0.24
N PHE A 37 16.00 3.35 -0.18
CA PHE A 37 16.08 4.24 -1.35
C PHE A 37 17.42 4.94 -1.40
N THR A 38 18.34 4.43 -2.23
CA THR A 38 19.65 5.04 -2.47
C THR A 38 19.91 5.21 -3.97
N LYS A 39 20.93 6.02 -4.32
CA LYS A 39 21.37 6.19 -5.71
C LYS A 39 21.87 4.87 -6.34
N GLU A 40 22.50 4.02 -5.52
CA GLU A 40 23.02 2.73 -5.97
C GLU A 40 21.88 1.79 -6.39
N PHE A 41 20.78 1.79 -5.64
CA PHE A 41 19.63 0.92 -5.87
C PHE A 41 18.49 1.59 -6.66
N ALA A 42 18.74 2.73 -7.30
CA ALA A 42 17.68 3.54 -7.91
C ALA A 42 16.86 2.82 -8.99
N ASP A 43 17.45 1.81 -9.66
CA ASP A 43 16.79 0.98 -10.67
C ASP A 43 16.25 -0.35 -10.14
N THR A 44 16.61 -0.73 -8.92
CA THR A 44 16.35 -2.08 -8.38
C THR A 44 15.47 -2.08 -7.15
N HIS A 45 15.40 -0.97 -6.40
CA HIS A 45 14.51 -0.82 -5.26
C HIS A 45 13.31 0.04 -5.64
N ILE A 46 12.14 -0.59 -5.68
CA ILE A 46 10.91 -0.02 -6.22
C ILE A 46 9.97 0.39 -5.08
N GLY A 47 9.61 1.66 -5.02
CA GLY A 47 8.53 2.17 -4.19
C GLY A 47 7.20 2.04 -4.93
N LEU A 48 6.21 1.43 -4.27
CA LEU A 48 4.86 1.25 -4.79
C LEU A 48 3.87 1.97 -3.89
N MET A 49 2.89 2.63 -4.50
CA MET A 49 1.73 3.17 -3.79
C MET A 49 0.51 2.32 -4.12
N LEU A 50 -0.12 1.77 -3.09
CA LEU A 50 -1.30 0.92 -3.22
C LEU A 50 -2.56 1.80 -3.24
N ASN A 51 -3.49 1.46 -4.12
CA ASN A 51 -4.74 2.20 -4.30
C ASN A 51 -5.88 1.19 -4.39
N MET A 52 -7.05 1.60 -3.92
CA MET A 52 -8.29 0.87 -4.06
C MET A 52 -9.40 1.86 -4.42
N ASP A 53 -10.22 1.51 -5.39
CA ASP A 53 -11.32 2.36 -5.86
C ASP A 53 -12.50 1.52 -6.33
N TRP A 54 -13.70 2.11 -6.27
CA TRP A 54 -14.95 1.53 -6.76
C TRP A 54 -15.54 2.41 -7.84
N PHE A 55 -15.89 1.78 -8.96
CA PHE A 55 -16.53 2.48 -10.07
C PHE A 55 -17.73 1.71 -10.60
N GLN A 56 -18.67 2.44 -11.18
CA GLN A 56 -19.85 1.87 -11.82
C GLN A 56 -19.58 1.67 -13.31
N PRO A 57 -19.42 0.43 -13.80
CA PRO A 57 -19.16 0.17 -15.21
C PRO A 57 -20.40 0.33 -16.11
N PHE A 58 -21.61 0.36 -15.53
CA PHE A 58 -22.87 0.44 -16.25
C PHE A 58 -23.65 1.71 -15.89
N VAL A 59 -24.21 2.36 -16.89
CA VAL A 59 -25.05 3.57 -16.72
C VAL A 59 -26.36 3.20 -16.01
N ASN A 60 -26.78 4.01 -15.02
CA ASN A 60 -28.02 3.84 -14.27
C ASN A 60 -28.16 2.46 -13.57
N SER A 61 -27.05 1.89 -13.12
CA SER A 61 -27.03 0.62 -12.38
C SER A 61 -26.47 0.82 -10.97
N GLN A 62 -26.92 0.00 -10.02
CA GLN A 62 -26.28 -0.09 -8.69
C GLN A 62 -25.05 -1.03 -8.70
N TYR A 63 -24.68 -1.56 -9.86
CA TYR A 63 -23.54 -2.45 -10.00
C TYR A 63 -22.23 -1.68 -9.85
N SER A 64 -21.46 -1.99 -8.81
CA SER A 64 -20.14 -1.43 -8.56
C SER A 64 -19.06 -2.50 -8.67
N VAL A 65 -17.94 -2.15 -9.29
CA VAL A 65 -16.74 -3.00 -9.39
C VAL A 65 -15.63 -2.32 -8.62
N GLY A 66 -14.99 -3.06 -7.73
CA GLY A 66 -13.81 -2.60 -7.01
C GLY A 66 -12.53 -2.99 -7.74
N VAL A 67 -11.49 -2.18 -7.66
CA VAL A 67 -10.18 -2.51 -8.19
C VAL A 67 -9.09 -2.17 -7.17
N ILE A 68 -8.13 -3.07 -7.01
CA ILE A 68 -6.91 -2.83 -6.23
C ILE A 68 -5.78 -2.73 -7.25
N TYR A 69 -5.04 -1.63 -7.19
CA TYR A 69 -3.94 -1.36 -8.12
C TYR A 69 -2.78 -0.67 -7.41
N ALA A 70 -1.59 -0.81 -7.98
CA ALA A 70 -0.41 -0.12 -7.52
C ALA A 70 0.19 0.75 -8.62
N VAL A 71 0.87 1.83 -8.23
CA VAL A 71 1.64 2.67 -9.15
C VAL A 71 3.11 2.69 -8.76
N PHE A 72 3.99 2.76 -9.75
CA PHE A 72 5.43 2.85 -9.55
C PHE A 72 5.83 4.28 -9.16
N CYS A 73 6.15 4.48 -7.89
CA CYS A 73 6.46 5.80 -7.38
C CYS A 73 7.82 6.33 -7.88
N ASN A 74 8.76 5.46 -8.24
CA ASN A 74 10.06 5.81 -8.84
C ASN A 74 9.94 6.49 -10.22
N LEU A 75 8.78 6.38 -10.88
CA LEU A 75 8.54 7.03 -12.16
C LEU A 75 8.26 8.53 -11.98
N PRO A 76 8.72 9.39 -12.90
CA PRO A 76 8.39 10.82 -12.88
C PRO A 76 6.88 11.06 -12.73
N ARG A 77 6.50 12.17 -12.07
CA ARG A 77 5.11 12.52 -11.77
C ARG A 77 4.14 12.36 -12.95
N ASN A 78 4.56 12.79 -14.13
CA ASN A 78 3.76 12.76 -15.36
C ASN A 78 3.61 11.35 -15.97
N GLU A 79 4.30 10.35 -15.43
CA GLU A 79 4.31 8.95 -15.90
C GLU A 79 3.58 7.99 -14.95
N ARG A 80 3.56 8.25 -13.64
CA ARG A 80 3.07 7.30 -12.61
C ARG A 80 1.68 6.73 -12.88
N PHE A 81 0.74 7.59 -13.28
CA PHE A 81 -0.68 7.25 -13.45
C PHE A 81 -1.08 7.00 -14.92
N LYS A 82 -0.10 6.83 -15.82
CA LYS A 82 -0.44 6.40 -17.18
C LYS A 82 -0.90 4.95 -17.17
N PRO A 83 -1.90 4.56 -17.99
CA PRO A 83 -2.46 3.21 -17.99
C PRO A 83 -1.43 2.07 -18.07
N HIS A 84 -0.36 2.25 -18.85
CA HIS A 84 0.71 1.25 -19.00
C HIS A 84 1.67 1.14 -17.79
N ASN A 85 1.58 2.05 -16.83
CA ASN A 85 2.39 2.08 -15.60
C ASN A 85 1.56 1.76 -14.35
N ILE A 86 0.27 1.43 -14.51
CA ILE A 86 -0.60 0.98 -13.43
C ILE A 86 -0.54 -0.55 -13.37
N LEU A 87 -0.22 -1.08 -12.20
CA LEU A 87 -0.23 -2.51 -11.92
C LEU A 87 -1.58 -2.89 -11.30
N THR A 88 -2.49 -3.45 -12.09
CA THR A 88 -3.75 -4.00 -11.57
C THR A 88 -3.46 -5.29 -10.79
N LEU A 89 -3.79 -5.29 -9.49
CA LEU A 89 -3.50 -6.40 -8.57
C LEU A 89 -4.72 -7.30 -8.36
N ALA A 90 -5.92 -6.72 -8.28
CA ALA A 90 -7.17 -7.47 -8.21
C ALA A 90 -8.34 -6.67 -8.78
N VAL A 91 -9.31 -7.38 -9.33
CA VAL A 91 -10.63 -6.86 -9.69
C VAL A 91 -11.66 -7.58 -8.81
N MET A 92 -12.44 -6.83 -8.07
CA MET A 92 -13.49 -7.32 -7.18
C MET A 92 -14.84 -7.18 -7.90
N PRO A 93 -15.46 -8.31 -8.31
CA PRO A 93 -16.71 -8.27 -9.07
C PRO A 93 -17.86 -7.72 -8.23
N GLY A 94 -18.78 -7.02 -8.88
CA GLY A 94 -20.02 -6.53 -8.28
C GLY A 94 -21.07 -7.65 -8.10
N PRO A 95 -22.31 -7.32 -7.71
CA PRO A 95 -22.89 -5.97 -7.77
C PRO A 95 -22.62 -5.10 -6.54
N LYS A 96 -22.30 -5.71 -5.39
CA LYS A 96 -22.08 -5.01 -4.13
C LYS A 96 -20.62 -5.03 -3.76
N GLU A 97 -20.22 -3.97 -3.07
CA GLU A 97 -18.91 -3.90 -2.45
C GLU A 97 -18.73 -5.05 -1.44
N PRO A 98 -17.59 -5.76 -1.46
CA PRO A 98 -17.33 -6.81 -0.49
C PRO A 98 -17.38 -6.26 0.94
N SER A 99 -17.82 -7.10 1.86
CA SER A 99 -17.74 -6.80 3.28
C SER A 99 -16.30 -6.54 3.69
N GLN A 100 -16.13 -5.88 4.84
CA GLN A 100 -14.81 -5.59 5.40
C GLN A 100 -13.94 -6.86 5.55
N HIS A 101 -14.55 -8.02 5.80
CA HIS A 101 -13.84 -9.30 5.96
C HIS A 101 -13.50 -9.96 4.64
N GLU A 102 -14.39 -9.89 3.65
CA GLU A 102 -14.17 -10.50 2.34
C GLU A 102 -13.02 -9.86 1.57
N ILE A 103 -12.73 -8.57 1.81
CA ILE A 103 -11.57 -7.87 1.23
C ILE A 103 -10.26 -8.59 1.57
N ASN A 104 -10.14 -9.20 2.76
CA ASN A 104 -8.95 -9.95 3.14
C ASN A 104 -8.69 -11.16 2.23
N ASN A 105 -9.72 -11.75 1.63
CA ASN A 105 -9.54 -12.85 0.67
C ASN A 105 -8.82 -12.38 -0.60
N TYR A 106 -9.02 -11.14 -1.01
CA TYR A 106 -8.31 -10.52 -2.13
C TYR A 106 -6.93 -10.00 -1.73
N LEU A 107 -6.79 -9.43 -0.53
CA LEU A 107 -5.52 -8.91 -0.04
C LEU A 107 -4.52 -10.02 0.30
N TYR A 108 -4.98 -11.18 0.78
CA TYR A 108 -4.10 -12.29 1.17
C TYR A 108 -3.07 -12.69 0.09
N PRO A 109 -3.47 -13.01 -1.16
CA PRO A 109 -2.51 -13.33 -2.21
C PRO A 109 -1.64 -12.13 -2.60
N ILE A 110 -2.19 -10.90 -2.60
CA ILE A 110 -1.46 -9.68 -2.93
C ILE A 110 -0.33 -9.45 -1.92
N VAL A 111 -0.66 -9.47 -0.63
CA VAL A 111 0.28 -9.28 0.48
C VAL A 111 1.36 -10.36 0.47
N ASN A 112 1.01 -11.61 0.14
CA ASN A 112 2.01 -12.67 -0.04
C ASN A 112 3.01 -12.33 -1.15
N GLN A 113 2.56 -11.81 -2.30
CA GLN A 113 3.46 -11.40 -3.38
C GLN A 113 4.30 -10.17 -3.00
N LEU A 114 3.71 -9.21 -2.27
CA LEU A 114 4.41 -8.02 -1.79
C LEU A 114 5.52 -8.37 -0.79
N ASN A 115 5.29 -9.29 0.15
CA ASN A 115 6.33 -9.79 1.05
C ASN A 115 7.45 -10.50 0.29
N ARG A 116 7.13 -11.27 -0.75
CA ARG A 116 8.18 -11.86 -1.61
C ARG A 116 8.95 -10.79 -2.38
N LEU A 117 8.28 -9.74 -2.86
CA LEU A 117 8.90 -8.61 -3.54
C LEU A 117 9.82 -7.81 -2.60
N TRP A 118 9.45 -7.68 -1.33
CA TRP A 118 10.29 -7.10 -0.28
C TRP A 118 11.59 -7.87 -0.09
N ASN A 119 11.49 -9.20 -0.02
CA ASN A 119 12.65 -10.10 0.07
C ASN A 119 13.49 -10.09 -1.21
N GLY A 120 12.88 -9.78 -2.35
CA GLY A 120 13.54 -9.54 -3.63
C GLY A 120 13.55 -10.73 -4.59
N TYR A 121 13.79 -10.43 -5.86
CA TYR A 121 13.86 -11.38 -6.97
C TYR A 121 15.04 -11.10 -7.89
N PHE A 122 15.64 -12.14 -8.45
CA PHE A 122 16.54 -11.98 -9.59
C PHE A 122 15.74 -11.95 -10.89
N ILE A 123 15.71 -10.79 -11.54
CA ILE A 123 15.00 -10.58 -12.80
C ILE A 123 16.02 -10.41 -13.92
N LYS A 124 15.97 -11.31 -14.91
CA LYS A 124 16.72 -11.17 -16.16
C LYS A 124 16.04 -10.15 -17.05
N THR A 125 16.82 -9.20 -17.55
CA THR A 125 16.35 -8.22 -18.53
C THR A 125 17.22 -8.30 -19.77
N ASN A 126 16.75 -7.77 -20.90
CA ASN A 126 17.53 -7.74 -22.14
C ASN A 126 18.90 -7.03 -21.97
N GLU A 127 18.95 -6.03 -21.10
CA GLU A 127 20.17 -5.28 -20.77
C GLU A 127 21.03 -5.99 -19.71
N HIS A 128 20.46 -6.93 -18.94
CA HIS A 128 21.12 -7.65 -17.85
C HIS A 128 20.82 -9.14 -17.89
N ASN A 129 21.55 -9.86 -18.74
CA ASN A 129 21.42 -11.31 -18.93
C ASN A 129 21.76 -12.13 -17.67
N ASN A 130 22.63 -11.60 -16.79
CA ASN A 130 22.95 -12.20 -15.50
C ASN A 130 21.87 -11.96 -14.43
N GLY A 131 20.82 -11.20 -14.76
CA GLY A 131 19.80 -10.77 -13.84
C GLY A 131 20.23 -9.57 -12.99
N ARG A 132 19.24 -8.83 -12.51
CA ARG A 132 19.39 -7.86 -11.43
C ARG A 132 18.56 -8.30 -10.24
N PHE A 133 19.10 -8.14 -9.05
CA PHE A 133 18.34 -8.31 -7.83
C PHE A 133 17.44 -7.09 -7.64
N VAL A 134 16.13 -7.31 -7.62
CA VAL A 134 15.09 -6.27 -7.55
C VAL A 134 14.26 -6.51 -6.30
N ARG A 135 14.10 -5.46 -5.50
CA ARG A 135 13.22 -5.43 -4.33
C ARG A 135 12.13 -4.39 -4.53
N GLY A 136 11.04 -4.52 -3.81
CA GLY A 136 10.00 -3.49 -3.80
C GLY A 136 9.26 -3.40 -2.48
N ALA A 137 8.79 -2.21 -2.17
CA ALA A 137 8.11 -1.88 -0.92
C ALA A 137 6.86 -1.05 -1.19
N ILE A 138 5.80 -1.31 -0.44
CA ILE A 138 4.68 -0.39 -0.32
C ILE A 138 5.15 0.80 0.54
N ILE A 139 5.04 2.01 -0.01
CA ILE A 139 5.46 3.25 0.65
C ILE A 139 4.30 4.17 1.02
N GLY A 140 3.08 3.78 0.67
CA GLY A 140 1.88 4.54 0.97
C GLY A 140 0.63 3.91 0.36
N CYS A 141 -0.52 4.29 0.91
CA CYS A 141 -1.82 4.04 0.33
C CYS A 141 -2.44 5.37 -0.11
N SER A 142 -2.99 5.43 -1.31
CA SER A 142 -3.73 6.60 -1.78
C SER A 142 -5.07 6.14 -2.30
N SER A 143 -6.12 6.41 -1.52
CA SER A 143 -7.49 6.06 -1.86
C SER A 143 -8.40 7.06 -1.18
N ASP A 144 -9.69 7.08 -1.54
CA ASP A 144 -10.65 7.84 -0.75
C ASP A 144 -10.73 7.29 0.69
N VAL A 145 -11.36 8.04 1.59
CA VAL A 145 -11.39 7.67 3.01
C VAL A 145 -12.04 6.29 3.23
N PRO A 146 -13.23 5.98 2.65
CA PRO A 146 -13.83 4.66 2.77
C PRO A 146 -12.94 3.52 2.29
N ALA A 147 -12.29 3.68 1.13
CA ALA A 147 -11.39 2.67 0.60
C ALA A 147 -10.13 2.51 1.47
N SER A 148 -9.54 3.61 1.93
CA SER A 148 -8.36 3.56 2.80
C SER A 148 -8.67 2.85 4.12
N GLN A 149 -9.81 3.14 4.73
CA GLN A 149 -10.31 2.44 5.92
C GLN A 149 -10.46 0.94 5.67
N LYS A 150 -10.98 0.57 4.49
CA LYS A 150 -11.13 -0.84 4.11
C LYS A 150 -9.81 -1.55 3.82
N LEU A 151 -8.86 -0.87 3.20
CA LEU A 151 -7.56 -1.40 2.85
C LEU A 151 -6.69 -1.56 4.10
N CYS A 152 -6.62 -0.53 4.93
CA CYS A 152 -5.74 -0.46 6.08
C CYS A 152 -6.33 -1.07 7.34
N GLY A 153 -7.64 -1.34 7.40
CA GLY A 153 -8.29 -1.93 8.57
C GLY A 153 -8.69 -0.94 9.66
N PHE A 154 -8.62 0.37 9.38
CA PHE A 154 -9.07 1.42 10.28
C PHE A 154 -10.55 1.71 10.13
N ILE A 155 -11.21 1.99 11.25
CA ILE A 155 -12.61 2.41 11.29
C ILE A 155 -12.63 3.69 12.13
N SER A 156 -12.19 4.80 11.55
CA SER A 156 -12.27 6.09 12.24
C SER A 156 -13.65 6.70 11.99
N ALA A 157 -14.42 6.86 13.07
CA ALA A 157 -15.77 7.43 13.04
C ALA A 157 -15.79 8.95 13.19
N HIS A 158 -14.70 9.56 13.70
CA HIS A 158 -14.67 10.99 14.05
C HIS A 158 -13.38 11.68 13.61
N LEU A 159 -13.52 12.92 13.11
CA LEU A 159 -12.43 13.73 12.54
C LEU A 159 -11.30 14.00 13.57
N ASP A 160 -11.66 14.05 14.86
CA ASP A 160 -10.72 14.34 15.95
C ASP A 160 -9.73 13.19 16.18
N ASP A 161 -10.07 11.96 15.79
CA ASP A 161 -9.22 10.77 15.93
C ASP A 161 -8.27 10.55 14.74
N TRP A 162 -8.31 11.44 13.73
CA TRP A 162 -7.57 11.26 12.46
C TRP A 162 -6.12 11.72 12.55
N PHE A 163 -5.81 12.66 13.44
CA PHE A 163 -4.47 13.24 13.57
C PHE A 163 -3.73 12.77 14.83
N VAL A 164 -4.24 11.72 15.47
CA VAL A 164 -3.58 11.10 16.62
C VAL A 164 -2.53 10.12 16.07
N GLU A 165 -1.26 10.37 16.39
CA GLU A 165 -0.18 9.41 16.12
C GLU A 165 -0.47 8.13 16.92
N ARG A 166 -0.54 7.00 16.23
CA ARG A 166 -0.79 5.70 16.86
C ARG A 166 0.42 4.79 16.65
N ASP A 167 0.73 4.00 17.67
CA ASP A 167 1.77 2.98 17.56
C ASP A 167 1.27 1.84 16.66
N ILE A 168 2.02 1.57 15.59
CA ILE A 168 1.71 0.50 14.66
C ILE A 168 1.74 -0.88 15.33
N ASN A 169 2.57 -1.08 16.36
CA ASN A 169 2.65 -2.36 17.07
C ASN A 169 1.39 -2.61 17.90
N GLU A 170 0.90 -1.59 18.60
CA GLU A 170 -0.39 -1.65 19.31
C GLU A 170 -1.54 -1.94 18.32
N ILE A 171 -1.55 -1.26 17.18
CA ILE A 171 -2.56 -1.49 16.14
C ILE A 171 -2.52 -2.91 15.59
N ARG A 172 -1.32 -3.46 15.34
CA ARG A 172 -1.16 -4.84 14.87
C ARG A 172 -1.62 -5.84 15.93
N GLU A 173 -1.36 -5.56 17.20
CA GLU A 173 -1.85 -6.36 18.34
C GLU A 173 -3.38 -6.36 18.38
N LYS A 174 -4.01 -5.17 18.39
CA LYS A 174 -5.48 -5.04 18.36
C LYS A 174 -6.11 -5.67 17.13
N ALA A 175 -5.52 -5.48 15.96
CA ALA A 175 -5.98 -6.14 14.74
C ALA A 175 -5.89 -7.68 14.84
N SER A 176 -4.88 -8.21 15.54
CA SER A 176 -4.71 -9.64 15.77
C SER A 176 -5.71 -10.18 16.79
N GLU A 177 -5.96 -9.44 17.88
CA GLU A 177 -7.03 -9.74 18.85
C GLU A 177 -8.39 -9.82 18.13
N TRP A 178 -8.70 -8.83 17.29
CA TRP A 178 -9.90 -8.81 16.46
C TRP A 178 -10.04 -10.08 15.60
N LYS A 179 -8.93 -10.54 15.00
CA LYS A 179 -8.90 -11.76 14.16
C LYS A 179 -9.23 -13.02 14.96
N GLN A 180 -8.89 -13.03 16.25
CA GLN A 180 -9.13 -14.16 17.16
C GLN A 180 -10.56 -14.17 17.73
N CYS A 181 -11.32 -13.09 17.60
CA CYS A 181 -12.73 -13.06 18.01
C CYS A 181 -13.55 -14.15 17.28
N ALA A 182 -14.25 -14.96 18.06
CA ALA A 182 -15.01 -16.11 17.56
C ALA A 182 -16.38 -15.75 16.98
N THR A 183 -16.97 -14.63 17.39
CA THR A 183 -18.32 -14.20 16.98
C THR A 183 -18.32 -12.81 16.33
N GLU A 184 -19.33 -12.56 15.51
CA GLU A 184 -19.53 -11.25 14.88
C GLU A 184 -19.84 -10.16 15.92
N GLU A 185 -20.54 -10.52 17.01
CA GLU A 185 -20.82 -9.61 18.12
C GLU A 185 -19.53 -9.17 18.82
N ALA A 186 -18.61 -10.10 19.08
CA ALA A 186 -17.32 -9.80 19.68
C ALA A 186 -16.46 -8.91 18.77
N ARG A 187 -16.47 -9.19 17.45
CA ARG A 187 -15.78 -8.36 16.45
C ARG A 187 -16.33 -6.93 16.41
N ARG A 188 -17.65 -6.77 16.49
CA ARG A 188 -18.31 -5.45 16.52
C ARG A 188 -17.97 -4.68 17.80
N ALA A 189 -18.00 -5.34 18.95
CA ALA A 189 -17.60 -4.74 20.22
C ALA A 189 -16.13 -4.27 20.18
N HIS A 190 -15.22 -5.12 19.68
CA HIS A 190 -13.81 -4.79 19.53
C HIS A 190 -13.59 -3.58 18.60
N ILE A 191 -14.29 -3.53 17.46
CA ILE A 191 -14.24 -2.37 16.56
C ILE A 191 -14.74 -1.10 17.25
N SER A 192 -15.79 -1.19 18.05
CA SER A 192 -16.34 -0.04 18.77
C SER A 192 -15.39 0.51 19.84
N GLU A 193 -14.52 -0.34 20.38
CA GLU A 193 -13.57 0.03 21.45
C GLU A 193 -12.22 0.48 20.87
N HIS A 194 -11.68 -0.23 19.89
CA HIS A 194 -10.32 -0.03 19.38
C HIS A 194 -10.25 0.60 17.99
N HIS A 195 -11.38 0.77 17.31
CA HIS A 195 -11.47 1.37 15.97
C HIS A 195 -10.61 0.67 14.90
N VAL A 196 -10.32 -0.61 15.11
CA VAL A 196 -9.43 -1.42 14.30
C VAL A 196 -10.02 -2.80 14.06
N ARG A 197 -9.72 -3.36 12.89
CA ARG A 197 -10.00 -4.75 12.53
C ARG A 197 -8.81 -5.36 11.79
N TRP A 198 -8.80 -6.66 11.62
CA TRP A 198 -7.78 -7.31 10.79
C TRP A 198 -7.85 -6.86 9.32
N SER A 199 -6.71 -6.40 8.84
CA SER A 199 -6.38 -6.31 7.42
C SER A 199 -5.10 -7.12 7.16
N GLU A 200 -5.07 -7.84 6.04
CA GLU A 200 -3.85 -8.54 5.61
C GLU A 200 -2.66 -7.58 5.41
N ILE A 201 -2.89 -6.27 5.19
CA ILE A 201 -1.84 -5.25 5.09
C ILE A 201 -0.93 -5.23 6.32
N TYR A 202 -1.45 -5.55 7.51
CA TYR A 202 -0.65 -5.59 8.74
C TYR A 202 0.47 -6.63 8.75
N ARG A 203 0.45 -7.58 7.81
CA ARG A 203 1.53 -8.57 7.61
C ARG A 203 2.73 -7.99 6.86
N LEU A 204 2.64 -6.78 6.33
CA LEU A 204 3.76 -6.05 5.74
C LEU A 204 4.51 -5.32 6.88
N LEU A 205 5.47 -5.99 7.50
CA LEU A 205 6.12 -5.48 8.72
C LEU A 205 6.89 -4.16 8.48
N TYR A 206 7.45 -4.02 7.28
CA TYR A 206 8.14 -2.81 6.82
C TYR A 206 7.20 -1.62 6.58
N PHE A 207 5.89 -1.82 6.48
CA PHE A 207 4.93 -0.78 6.12
C PHE A 207 4.10 -0.33 7.32
N ASN A 208 4.02 0.98 7.53
CA ASN A 208 3.11 1.60 8.48
C ASN A 208 1.92 2.23 7.72
N PRO A 209 0.70 1.65 7.82
CA PRO A 209 -0.51 2.19 7.21
C PRO A 209 -1.18 3.33 8.02
N VAL A 210 -0.63 3.70 9.18
CA VAL A 210 -1.15 4.70 10.13
C VAL A 210 -0.53 6.07 9.86
#